data_AF-A0A7S3EU07-F1
#
_entry.id   AF-A0A7S3EU07-F1
#
_cell.length_a   1.000
_cell.length_b   1.000
_cell.length_c   1.000
_cell.angle_alpha   90.00
_cell.angle_beta   90.00
_cell.angle_gamma   90.00
#
_symmetry.space_group_name_H-M   'P 1'
#
loop_
_entity.id
_entity.type
_entity.pdbx_description
1 polymer ?
#
loop_
_entity_poly.entity_id
_entity_poly.type
_entity_poly.pdbx_seq_one_letter_code
_entity_poly.pdbx_strand_id
1 'polypeptide(L)'
;VIFLTGIVSLILMRTLRKDYAKYARESGELDDLDQELDESGWKQVHGDVFRPPPQLGLFCALVGTGSQIATMIFVMILFATATTLYMGRGAVLVSFIVCYSVTSLVAGYVSGSLYSRSNGRAWIPTMLYSGSLYPVFCFSVMLLLNIVALMYHSLAAIPFTSILSVMLIWLFVSLPLCVLGTILGRNFAGTTDVPCRVNAIPRLIPEKRWYARPPVLICLGGVLPFGSIFIEMYFVFTSFWNYKFYYVYGFMFLVFIILTIVTVCVTIVVTYFLLNNEDYRWPWTSFCASASTSAYVFLYAVYYFFVKTKMSGFFQTVFYFGYMGMFCLGLGLMCGTLGYSGCSIFVRRIYQNIKSD
;
A
#
# COMPACT_ATOMS: atom_id res chain seq x y z
N VAL A 1 1.49 -16.50 -13.41
CA VAL A 1 2.02 -15.33 -12.67
C VAL A 1 3.55 -15.27 -12.63
N ILE A 2 4.25 -16.34 -12.25
CA ILE A 2 5.74 -16.40 -12.28
C ILE A 2 6.30 -15.99 -13.66
N PHE A 3 5.64 -16.44 -14.74
CA PHE A 3 5.97 -16.03 -16.11
C PHE A 3 5.82 -14.51 -16.35
N LEU A 4 4.73 -13.90 -15.86
CA LEU A 4 4.46 -12.48 -16.01
C LEU A 4 5.47 -11.62 -15.22
N THR A 5 5.76 -11.99 -13.96
CA THR A 5 6.78 -11.33 -13.14
C THR A 5 8.17 -11.48 -13.73
N GLY A 6 8.48 -12.66 -14.28
CA GLY A 6 9.74 -12.91 -14.98
C GLY A 6 9.91 -12.03 -16.21
N ILE A 7 8.86 -11.89 -17.02
CA ILE A 7 8.87 -10.99 -18.20
C ILE A 7 9.05 -9.53 -17.79
N VAL A 8 8.28 -9.05 -16.82
CA VAL A 8 8.38 -7.64 -16.37
C VAL A 8 9.78 -7.35 -15.80
N SER A 9 10.32 -8.26 -14.99
CA SER A 9 11.68 -8.13 -14.45
C SER A 9 12.75 -8.16 -15.54
N LEU A 10 12.63 -9.05 -16.53
CA LEU A 10 13.56 -9.14 -17.66
C LEU A 10 13.52 -7.86 -18.50
N ILE A 11 12.31 -7.34 -18.80
CA ILE A 11 12.14 -6.08 -19.52
C ILE A 11 12.79 -4.93 -18.75
N LEU A 12 12.51 -4.80 -17.45
CA LEU A 12 13.10 -3.75 -16.62
C LEU A 12 14.63 -3.85 -16.59
N MET A 13 15.19 -5.05 -16.36
CA MET A 13 16.63 -5.27 -16.32
C MET A 13 17.31 -4.99 -17.67
N ARG A 14 16.65 -5.36 -18.77
CA ARG A 14 17.16 -5.11 -20.12
C ARG A 14 17.15 -3.62 -20.44
N THR A 15 16.06 -2.91 -20.10
CA THR A 15 15.95 -1.45 -20.27
C THR A 15 16.96 -0.72 -19.40
N LEU A 16 17.04 -1.05 -18.11
CA LEU A 16 18.02 -0.45 -17.19
C LEU A 16 19.46 -0.68 -17.66
N ARG A 17 19.82 -1.91 -18.04
CA ARG A 17 21.19 -2.21 -18.52
C ARG A 17 21.51 -1.43 -19.80
N LYS A 18 20.55 -1.29 -20.71
CA LYS A 18 20.70 -0.49 -21.93
C LYS A 18 20.89 0.99 -21.60
N ASP A 19 20.10 1.53 -20.68
CA ASP A 19 20.18 2.93 -20.27
C ASP A 19 21.50 3.22 -19.54
N TYR A 20 21.92 2.36 -18.59
CA TYR A 20 23.24 2.48 -17.95
C TYR A 20 24.38 2.43 -18.97
N ALA A 21 24.32 1.54 -19.98
CA ALA A 21 25.34 1.44 -21.01
C ALA A 21 25.36 2.64 -21.96
N LYS A 22 24.19 3.22 -22.30
CA LYS A 22 24.09 4.45 -23.08
C LYS A 22 24.82 5.59 -22.35
N TYR A 23 24.45 5.84 -21.10
CA TYR A 23 25.06 6.93 -20.33
C TYR A 23 26.53 6.70 -19.97
N ALA A 24 26.97 5.45 -19.80
CA ALA A 24 28.38 5.15 -19.54
C ALA A 24 29.27 5.47 -20.75
N ARG A 25 28.76 5.28 -21.97
CA ARG A 25 29.46 5.68 -23.20
C ARG A 25 29.54 7.20 -23.34
N GLU A 26 28.44 7.89 -23.09
CA GLU A 26 28.36 9.36 -23.11
C GLU A 26 29.26 10.01 -22.04
N SER A 27 29.50 9.37 -20.89
CA SER A 27 30.43 9.88 -19.88
C SER A 27 31.92 9.64 -20.20
N GLY A 28 32.23 8.78 -21.17
CA GLY A 28 33.61 8.42 -21.56
C GLY A 28 34.12 9.11 -22.82
N GLU A 29 33.23 9.63 -23.66
CA GLU A 29 33.55 10.40 -24.88
C GLU A 29 33.45 11.90 -24.56
N LEU A 30 34.58 12.47 -24.15
CA LEU A 30 34.75 13.88 -23.85
C LEU A 30 35.31 14.60 -25.10
N ASP A 31 34.55 14.58 -26.19
CA ASP A 31 34.67 15.48 -27.35
C ASP A 31 33.68 15.00 -28.41
N ASP A 32 32.55 15.70 -28.56
CA ASP A 32 32.02 16.12 -29.86
C ASP A 32 30.60 16.71 -29.71
N LEU A 33 30.38 17.76 -30.49
CA LEU A 33 29.27 18.70 -30.60
C LEU A 33 27.86 18.12 -30.89
N ASP A 34 27.44 17.07 -30.18
CA ASP A 34 26.06 16.52 -30.18
C ASP A 34 25.36 16.70 -28.82
N GLN A 35 25.74 17.75 -28.09
CA GLN A 35 25.31 18.05 -26.71
C GLN A 35 23.80 18.39 -26.55
N GLU A 36 23.01 18.39 -27.62
CA GLU A 36 21.61 18.85 -27.62
C GLU A 36 20.54 17.74 -27.69
N LEU A 37 20.91 16.45 -27.79
CA LEU A 37 19.90 15.41 -28.13
C LEU A 37 19.41 14.47 -27.01
N ASP A 38 19.81 14.62 -25.74
CA ASP A 38 19.08 13.95 -24.63
C ASP A 38 19.44 14.49 -23.21
N GLU A 39 19.31 15.81 -23.00
CA GLU A 39 19.19 16.40 -21.66
C GLU A 39 17.84 16.06 -20.99
N SER A 40 17.32 14.84 -21.11
CA SER A 40 16.09 14.41 -20.45
C SER A 40 16.23 13.03 -19.84
N GLY A 41 15.76 12.87 -18.60
CA GLY A 41 15.70 11.57 -17.95
C GLY A 41 15.85 11.60 -16.43
N TRP A 42 15.71 10.42 -15.83
CA TRP A 42 15.67 10.25 -14.37
C TRP A 42 16.89 10.82 -13.65
N LYS A 43 18.09 10.77 -14.25
CA LYS A 43 19.33 11.28 -13.62
C LYS A 43 19.28 12.77 -13.27
N GLN A 44 18.61 13.58 -14.09
CA GLN A 44 18.56 15.02 -13.88
C GLN A 44 17.79 15.43 -12.62
N VAL A 45 16.94 14.53 -12.13
CA VAL A 45 16.07 14.79 -10.98
C VAL A 45 16.74 14.43 -9.65
N HIS A 46 18.02 14.02 -9.66
CA HIS A 46 18.77 13.59 -8.46
C HIS A 46 18.69 14.57 -7.29
N GLY A 47 18.68 15.89 -7.58
CA GLY A 47 18.59 16.94 -6.58
C GLY A 47 17.20 17.18 -5.97
N ASP A 48 16.12 16.61 -6.54
CA ASP A 48 14.74 16.82 -6.04
C ASP A 48 13.99 15.52 -5.68
N VAL A 49 14.52 14.36 -6.05
CA VAL A 49 13.89 13.03 -5.83
C VAL A 49 13.67 12.68 -4.36
N PHE A 50 14.53 13.15 -3.46
CA PHE A 50 14.43 12.85 -2.02
C PHE A 50 13.71 13.93 -1.21
N ARG A 51 13.03 14.88 -1.89
CA ARG A 51 12.22 15.90 -1.24
C ARG A 51 11.04 15.25 -0.48
N PRO A 52 10.71 15.73 0.73
CA PRO A 52 9.55 15.22 1.45
C PRO A 52 8.27 15.46 0.63
N PRO A 53 7.37 14.46 0.54
CA PRO A 53 6.11 14.61 -0.18
C PRO A 53 5.19 15.65 0.48
N PRO A 54 4.27 16.25 -0.29
CA PRO A 54 3.22 17.09 0.28
C PRO A 54 2.40 16.29 1.29
N GLN A 55 1.93 16.95 2.35
CA GLN A 55 1.19 16.31 3.46
C GLN A 55 1.94 15.11 4.07
N LEU A 56 3.22 15.29 4.38
CA LEU A 56 4.11 14.26 4.93
C LEU A 56 3.47 13.45 6.09
N GLY A 57 2.79 14.10 7.03
CA GLY A 57 2.17 13.41 8.17
C GLY A 57 1.09 12.40 7.75
N LEU A 58 0.23 12.77 6.81
CA LEU A 58 -0.79 11.87 6.26
C LEU A 58 -0.14 10.71 5.50
N PHE A 59 0.85 11.02 4.65
CA PHE A 59 1.57 10.01 3.88
C PHE A 59 2.23 8.97 4.78
N CYS A 60 2.96 9.41 5.80
CA CYS A 60 3.60 8.51 6.78
C CYS A 60 2.57 7.69 7.56
N ALA A 61 1.41 8.25 7.90
CA ALA A 61 0.33 7.53 8.56
C ALA A 61 -0.28 6.43 7.66
N LEU A 62 -0.49 6.71 6.37
CA LEU A 62 -1.00 5.74 5.41
C LEU A 62 0.00 4.59 5.17
N VAL A 63 1.28 4.91 5.05
CA VAL A 63 2.36 3.90 4.91
C VAL A 63 2.50 3.07 6.20
N GLY A 64 2.43 3.71 7.37
CA GLY A 64 2.44 3.01 8.66
C GLY A 64 1.27 2.03 8.80
N THR A 65 0.04 2.51 8.59
CA THR A 65 -1.17 1.67 8.65
C THR A 65 -1.15 0.53 7.64
N GLY A 66 -0.73 0.78 6.39
CA GLY A 66 -0.59 -0.29 5.41
C GLY A 66 0.48 -1.32 5.75
N SER A 67 1.58 -0.91 6.41
CA SER A 67 2.61 -1.85 6.90
C SER A 67 2.07 -2.74 8.03
N GLN A 68 1.29 -2.17 8.96
CA GLN A 68 0.59 -2.93 9.99
C GLN A 68 -0.37 -3.95 9.37
N ILE A 69 -1.19 -3.55 8.39
CA ILE A 69 -2.13 -4.46 7.72
C ILE A 69 -1.37 -5.58 6.99
N ALA A 70 -0.28 -5.26 6.29
CA ALA A 70 0.57 -6.25 5.63
C ALA A 70 1.14 -7.28 6.63
N THR A 71 1.71 -6.79 7.74
CA THR A 71 2.25 -7.67 8.80
C THR A 71 1.16 -8.49 9.46
N MET A 72 0.01 -7.89 9.76
CA MET A 72 -1.13 -8.59 10.35
C MET A 72 -1.61 -9.72 9.44
N ILE A 73 -1.83 -9.45 8.15
CA ILE A 73 -2.26 -10.48 7.19
C ILE A 73 -1.22 -11.59 7.07
N PHE A 74 0.07 -11.24 6.97
CA PHE A 74 1.14 -12.22 6.91
C PHE A 74 1.16 -13.13 8.14
N VAL A 75 1.12 -12.56 9.35
CA VAL A 75 1.08 -13.32 10.61
C VAL A 75 -0.17 -14.18 10.70
N MET A 76 -1.33 -13.66 10.31
CA MET A 76 -2.60 -14.39 10.32
C MET A 76 -2.59 -15.57 9.34
N ILE A 77 -2.00 -15.40 8.16
CA ILE A 77 -1.84 -16.51 7.20
C ILE A 77 -0.90 -17.56 7.78
N LEU A 78 0.26 -17.17 8.33
CA LEU A 78 1.19 -18.13 8.96
C LEU A 78 0.51 -18.90 10.09
N PHE A 79 -0.20 -18.19 10.97
CA PHE A 79 -0.95 -18.80 12.06
C PHE A 79 -2.04 -19.76 11.55
N ALA A 80 -2.76 -19.39 10.49
CA ALA A 80 -3.78 -20.23 9.86
C ALA A 80 -3.19 -21.46 9.14
N THR A 81 -1.94 -21.39 8.65
CA THR A 81 -1.25 -22.54 8.04
C THR A 81 -0.59 -23.47 9.05
N ALA A 82 -0.03 -22.93 10.14
CA ALA A 82 0.73 -23.68 11.14
C ALA A 82 -0.17 -24.43 12.11
N THR A 83 -1.30 -23.82 12.46
CA THR A 83 -2.28 -24.43 13.34
C THR A 83 -3.35 -25.04 12.43
N THR A 84 -3.60 -26.34 12.50
CA THR A 84 -4.70 -27.05 11.82
C THR A 84 -6.08 -26.64 12.38
N LEU A 85 -6.25 -25.36 12.68
CA LEU A 85 -7.38 -24.80 13.38
C LEU A 85 -8.59 -24.80 12.46
N TYR A 86 -9.43 -25.81 12.63
CA TYR A 86 -10.87 -25.65 12.61
C TYR A 86 -11.28 -24.71 13.75
N MET A 87 -10.90 -23.42 13.66
CA MET A 87 -11.40 -22.39 14.57
C MET A 87 -12.84 -22.11 14.18
N GLY A 88 -13.75 -22.19 15.16
CA GLY A 88 -15.09 -21.61 15.01
C GLY A 88 -14.97 -20.15 14.57
N ARG A 89 -15.95 -19.66 13.79
CA ARG A 89 -15.94 -18.30 13.20
C ARG A 89 -15.59 -17.19 14.21
N GLY A 90 -16.00 -17.34 15.46
CA GLY A 90 -15.70 -16.40 16.54
C GLY A 90 -14.21 -16.34 16.94
N ALA A 91 -13.51 -17.49 16.96
CA ALA A 91 -12.11 -17.53 17.34
C ALA A 91 -11.22 -16.84 16.28
N VAL A 92 -11.53 -17.01 14.99
CA VAL A 92 -10.85 -16.31 13.89
C VAL A 92 -10.98 -14.79 14.06
N LEU A 93 -12.19 -14.29 14.35
CA LEU A 93 -12.43 -12.86 14.55
C LEU A 93 -11.64 -12.31 15.75
N VAL A 94 -11.62 -13.02 16.88
CA VAL A 94 -10.85 -12.62 18.06
C VAL A 94 -9.35 -12.61 17.75
N SER A 95 -8.83 -13.61 17.03
CA SER A 95 -7.44 -13.64 16.58
C SER A 95 -7.08 -12.44 15.71
N PHE A 96 -7.96 -12.01 14.79
CA PHE A 96 -7.76 -10.79 14.00
C PHE A 96 -7.69 -9.53 14.88
N ILE A 97 -8.59 -9.37 15.86
CA ILE A 97 -8.60 -8.21 16.75
C ILE A 97 -7.30 -8.13 17.58
N VAL A 98 -6.86 -9.27 18.14
CA VAL A 98 -5.61 -9.34 18.92
C VAL A 98 -4.40 -9.08 18.03
N CYS A 99 -4.33 -9.71 16.85
CA CYS A 99 -3.22 -9.51 15.92
C CYS A 99 -3.14 -8.06 15.43
N TYR A 100 -4.28 -7.44 15.12
CA TYR A 100 -4.35 -6.02 14.78
C TYR A 100 -3.81 -5.13 15.90
N SER A 101 -4.18 -5.44 17.15
CA SER A 101 -3.76 -4.68 18.32
C SER A 101 -2.24 -4.76 18.54
N VAL A 102 -1.64 -5.94 18.42
CA VAL A 102 -0.19 -6.13 18.59
C VAL A 102 0.60 -5.51 17.43
N THR A 103 0.13 -5.64 16.20
CA THR A 103 0.80 -5.10 15.01
C THR A 103 0.74 -3.57 14.91
N SER A 104 -0.03 -2.89 15.75
CA SER A 104 -0.03 -1.42 15.87
C SER A 104 1.34 -0.83 16.19
N LEU A 105 2.22 -1.60 16.86
CA LEU A 105 3.63 -1.26 17.07
C LEU A 105 4.36 -1.02 15.74
N VAL A 106 4.10 -1.85 14.72
CA VAL A 106 4.72 -1.75 13.39
C VAL A 106 4.25 -0.49 12.68
N ALA A 107 2.96 -0.15 12.76
CA ALA A 107 2.45 1.10 12.20
C ALA A 107 3.16 2.32 12.78
N GLY A 108 3.26 2.40 14.11
CA GLY A 108 3.98 3.46 14.79
C GLY A 108 5.46 3.52 14.38
N TYR A 109 6.14 2.37 14.35
CA TYR A 109 7.56 2.27 13.99
C TYR A 109 7.84 2.77 12.57
N VAL A 110 7.08 2.29 11.58
CA VAL A 110 7.26 2.67 10.17
C VAL A 110 6.87 4.13 9.95
N SER A 111 5.76 4.58 10.52
CA SER A 111 5.31 5.98 10.38
C SER A 111 6.30 6.95 11.02
N GLY A 112 6.71 6.68 12.27
CA GLY A 112 7.63 7.51 13.03
C GLY A 112 9.03 7.57 12.43
N SER A 113 9.56 6.43 11.98
CA SER A 113 10.86 6.38 11.28
C SER A 113 10.81 7.18 9.99
N LEU A 114 9.82 6.95 9.12
CA LEU A 114 9.71 7.65 7.83
C LEU A 114 9.54 9.16 7.99
N TYR A 115 8.74 9.59 8.97
CA TYR A 115 8.50 11.00 9.27
C TYR A 115 9.79 11.70 9.76
N SER A 116 10.53 11.03 10.66
CA SER A 116 11.80 11.55 11.18
C SER A 116 12.88 11.62 10.09
N ARG A 117 13.00 10.58 9.26
CA ARG A 117 13.95 10.55 8.13
C ARG A 117 13.74 11.69 7.14
N SER A 118 12.50 12.17 7.02
CA SER A 118 12.10 13.25 6.14
C SER A 118 12.22 14.64 6.80
N ASN A 119 12.93 14.75 7.93
CA ASN A 119 13.11 15.98 8.71
C ASN A 119 11.80 16.61 9.24
N GLY A 120 10.78 15.78 9.50
CA GLY A 120 9.51 16.24 10.07
C GLY A 120 9.63 16.60 11.56
N ARG A 121 9.19 17.81 11.95
CA ARG A 121 9.25 18.28 13.35
C ARG A 121 8.02 17.91 14.20
N ALA A 122 6.84 17.88 13.59
CA ALA A 122 5.56 17.67 14.29
C ALA A 122 5.15 16.18 14.31
N TRP A 123 5.82 15.38 15.15
CA TRP A 123 5.63 13.92 15.19
C TRP A 123 4.34 13.46 15.90
N ILE A 124 3.84 14.23 16.87
CA ILE A 124 2.61 13.92 17.64
C ILE A 124 1.38 13.82 16.72
N PRO A 125 1.06 14.82 15.87
CA PRO A 125 -0.10 14.69 14.98
C PRO A 125 0.04 13.53 13.98
N THR A 126 1.25 13.27 13.46
CA THR A 126 1.51 12.11 12.59
C THR A 126 1.23 10.78 13.31
N MET A 127 1.63 10.67 14.58
CA MET A 127 1.34 9.50 15.41
C MET A 127 -0.16 9.30 15.61
N LEU A 128 -0.89 10.38 15.93
CA LEU A 128 -2.34 10.33 16.06
C LEU A 128 -3.01 9.91 14.75
N TYR A 129 -2.59 10.45 13.61
CA TYR A 129 -3.10 10.04 12.31
C TYR A 129 -2.84 8.55 12.03
N SER A 130 -1.64 8.05 12.33
CA SER A 130 -1.30 6.64 12.14
C SER A 130 -2.11 5.70 13.04
N GLY A 131 -2.42 6.12 14.27
CA GLY A 131 -3.18 5.33 15.23
C GLY A 131 -4.70 5.39 15.06
N SER A 132 -5.24 6.45 14.45
CA SER A 132 -6.69 6.70 14.41
C SER A 132 -7.34 6.63 13.03
N LEU A 133 -6.66 6.98 11.93
CA LEU A 133 -7.32 7.11 10.62
C LEU A 133 -8.07 5.84 10.17
N TYR A 134 -7.39 4.70 10.17
CA TYR A 134 -8.00 3.44 9.74
C TYR A 134 -9.02 2.89 10.76
N PRO A 135 -8.73 2.82 12.08
CA PRO A 135 -9.72 2.41 13.08
C PRO A 135 -10.98 3.27 13.10
N VAL A 136 -10.86 4.59 13.02
CA VAL A 136 -12.01 5.50 13.01
C VAL A 136 -12.85 5.31 11.76
N PHE A 137 -12.23 5.09 10.59
CA PHE A 137 -12.97 4.75 9.37
C PHE A 137 -13.71 3.42 9.50
N CYS A 138 -13.06 2.36 9.97
CA CYS A 138 -13.72 1.07 10.16
C CYS A 138 -14.85 1.17 11.19
N PHE A 139 -14.62 1.90 12.28
CA PHE A 139 -15.62 2.12 13.32
C PHE A 139 -16.83 2.91 12.81
N SER A 140 -16.63 3.95 11.99
CA SER A 140 -17.74 4.73 11.43
C SER A 140 -18.60 3.92 10.47
N VAL A 141 -17.98 3.09 9.62
CA VAL A 141 -18.71 2.15 8.76
C VAL A 141 -19.47 1.11 9.59
N MET A 142 -18.84 0.53 10.61
CA MET A 142 -19.50 -0.42 11.51
C MET A 142 -20.66 0.20 12.28
N LEU A 143 -20.52 1.44 12.73
CA LEU A 143 -21.60 2.17 13.40
C LEU A 143 -22.77 2.40 12.44
N LEU A 144 -22.49 2.80 11.20
CA LEU A 144 -23.52 2.95 10.16
C LEU A 144 -24.25 1.63 9.88
N LEU A 145 -23.51 0.52 9.69
CA LEU A 145 -24.11 -0.80 9.50
C LEU A 145 -24.95 -1.21 10.72
N ASN A 146 -24.48 -0.90 11.93
CA ASN A 146 -25.18 -1.23 13.16
C ASN A 146 -26.48 -0.44 13.34
N ILE A 147 -26.50 0.85 12.98
CA ILE A 147 -27.75 1.66 12.95
C ILE A 147 -28.77 0.99 12.03
N VAL A 148 -28.35 0.60 10.82
CA VAL A 148 -29.23 -0.09 9.87
C VAL A 148 -29.71 -1.43 10.43
N ALA A 149 -28.86 -2.22 11.10
CA ALA A 149 -29.29 -3.45 11.75
C ALA A 149 -30.32 -3.23 12.86
N LEU A 150 -30.16 -2.17 13.65
CA LEU A 150 -31.12 -1.81 14.70
C LEU A 150 -32.46 -1.39 14.10
N MET A 151 -32.47 -0.62 13.01
CA MET A 151 -33.71 -0.21 12.33
C MET A 151 -34.53 -1.41 11.83
N TYR A 152 -33.85 -2.46 11.37
CA TYR A 152 -34.49 -3.68 10.89
C TYR A 152 -34.70 -4.75 11.99
N HIS A 153 -34.42 -4.43 13.26
CA HIS A 153 -34.45 -5.37 14.40
C HIS A 153 -33.72 -6.69 14.11
N SER A 154 -32.61 -6.61 13.37
CA SER A 154 -31.87 -7.79 12.92
C SER A 154 -31.01 -8.36 14.04
N LEU A 155 -30.92 -9.69 14.11
CA LEU A 155 -29.94 -10.40 14.97
C LEU A 155 -28.49 -10.10 14.57
N ALA A 156 -28.26 -9.49 13.41
CA ALA A 156 -26.96 -8.98 12.99
C ALA A 156 -26.53 -7.70 13.74
N ALA A 157 -27.42 -7.09 14.54
CA ALA A 157 -27.08 -5.94 15.36
C ALA A 157 -26.01 -6.33 16.40
N ILE A 158 -24.92 -5.57 16.42
CA ILE A 158 -23.80 -5.78 17.33
C ILE A 158 -24.21 -5.21 18.69
N PRO A 159 -24.16 -6.00 19.77
CA PRO A 159 -24.52 -5.51 21.09
C PRO A 159 -23.54 -4.43 21.54
N PHE A 160 -24.05 -3.44 22.29
CA PHE A 160 -23.26 -2.30 22.77
C PHE A 160 -21.98 -2.72 23.49
N THR A 161 -22.04 -3.80 24.28
CA THR A 161 -20.90 -4.36 25.00
C THR A 161 -19.73 -4.74 24.09
N SER A 162 -20.01 -5.28 22.90
CA SER A 162 -18.97 -5.65 21.93
C SER A 162 -18.35 -4.43 21.24
N ILE A 163 -19.15 -3.40 20.98
CA ILE A 163 -18.66 -2.13 20.45
C ILE A 163 -17.71 -1.48 21.47
N LEU A 164 -18.15 -1.42 22.72
CA LEU A 164 -17.37 -0.87 23.82
C LEU A 164 -16.07 -1.65 24.06
N SER A 165 -16.09 -2.99 24.02
CA SER A 165 -14.88 -3.79 24.23
C SER A 165 -13.83 -3.55 23.15
N VAL A 166 -14.23 -3.46 21.88
CA VAL A 166 -13.30 -3.14 20.77
C VAL A 166 -12.74 -1.72 20.91
N MET A 167 -13.55 -0.74 21.32
CA MET A 167 -13.08 0.62 21.59
C MET A 167 -12.05 0.66 22.73
N LEU A 168 -12.28 -0.08 23.82
CA LEU A 168 -11.35 -0.16 24.95
C LEU A 168 -10.03 -0.83 24.54
N ILE A 169 -10.08 -1.91 23.74
CA ILE A 169 -8.87 -2.56 23.21
C ILE A 169 -8.08 -1.59 22.32
N TRP A 170 -8.76 -0.84 21.45
CA TRP A 170 -8.09 0.17 20.64
C TRP A 170 -7.44 1.27 21.49
N LEU A 171 -8.18 1.81 22.47
CA LEU A 171 -7.72 2.92 23.32
C LEU A 171 -6.59 2.53 24.28
N PHE A 172 -6.68 1.37 24.93
CA PHE A 172 -5.75 0.96 26.00
C PHE A 172 -4.65 0.01 25.53
N VAL A 173 -4.78 -0.61 24.34
CA VAL A 173 -3.76 -1.50 23.78
C VAL A 173 -3.18 -0.93 22.50
N SER A 174 -4.01 -0.74 21.47
CA SER A 174 -3.50 -0.37 20.14
C SER A 174 -2.86 1.02 20.10
N LEU A 175 -3.47 2.02 20.72
CA LEU A 175 -2.92 3.38 20.75
C LEU A 175 -1.59 3.46 21.52
N PRO A 176 -1.46 2.95 22.77
CA PRO A 176 -0.19 2.92 23.49
C PRO A 176 0.92 2.17 22.75
N LEU A 177 0.60 1.04 22.10
CA LEU A 177 1.57 0.30 21.30
C LEU A 177 2.01 1.10 20.07
N CYS A 178 1.09 1.83 19.41
CA CYS A 178 1.43 2.75 18.33
C CYS A 178 2.34 3.90 18.80
N VAL A 179 2.08 4.46 19.98
CA VAL A 179 2.95 5.47 20.61
C VAL A 179 4.35 4.92 20.82
N LEU A 180 4.45 3.74 21.45
CA LEU A 180 5.71 3.06 21.69
C LEU A 180 6.47 2.81 20.39
N GLY A 181 5.78 2.29 19.37
CA GLY A 181 6.34 2.05 18.04
C GLY A 181 6.89 3.33 17.42
N THR A 182 6.15 4.44 17.53
CA THR A 182 6.57 5.74 17.00
C THR A 182 7.86 6.22 17.65
N ILE A 183 7.97 6.09 18.98
CA ILE A 183 9.19 6.49 19.71
C ILE A 183 10.38 5.63 19.28
N LEU A 184 10.20 4.31 19.19
CA LEU A 184 11.24 3.39 18.74
C LEU A 184 11.68 3.69 17.29
N GLY A 185 10.74 3.92 16.38
CA GLY A 185 11.03 4.21 14.97
C GLY A 185 11.81 5.49 14.79
N ARG A 186 11.49 6.54 15.55
CA ARG A 186 12.20 7.82 15.52
C ARG A 186 13.63 7.70 16.06
N ASN A 187 13.82 6.95 17.14
CA ASN A 187 15.13 6.84 17.79
C ASN A 187 16.08 5.90 17.03
N PHE A 188 15.59 4.76 16.56
CA PHE A 188 16.45 3.75 15.92
C PHE A 188 16.61 3.91 14.41
N ALA A 189 15.58 4.41 13.72
CA ALA A 189 15.55 4.49 12.26
C ALA A 189 15.17 5.88 11.74
N GLY A 190 15.27 6.91 12.58
CA GLY A 190 14.86 8.28 12.25
C GLY A 190 15.95 9.14 11.61
N THR A 191 17.19 8.67 11.50
CA THR A 191 18.30 9.40 10.90
C THR A 191 18.12 9.51 9.38
N THR A 192 18.25 10.73 8.84
CA THR A 192 18.19 10.96 7.40
C THR A 192 19.40 10.33 6.72
N ASP A 193 19.14 9.42 5.80
CA ASP A 193 20.13 8.75 4.95
C ASP A 193 19.68 8.94 3.50
N VAL A 194 19.96 10.13 2.97
CA VAL A 194 19.68 10.50 1.58
C VAL A 194 21.00 10.45 0.80
N PRO A 195 21.05 9.73 -0.34
CA PRO A 195 22.30 9.55 -1.07
C PRO A 195 22.74 10.79 -1.83
N CYS A 196 21.81 11.71 -2.14
CA CYS A 196 22.08 12.93 -2.87
C CYS A 196 21.62 14.15 -2.06
N ARG A 197 22.33 15.27 -2.21
CA ARG A 197 21.93 16.55 -1.62
C ARG A 197 20.66 17.05 -2.31
N VAL A 198 19.68 17.48 -1.51
CA VAL A 198 18.43 18.06 -2.02
C VAL A 198 18.63 19.55 -2.32
N ASN A 199 18.19 19.98 -3.50
CA ASN A 199 18.23 21.37 -3.94
C ASN A 199 17.27 22.25 -3.13
N ALA A 200 17.64 23.51 -2.89
CA ALA A 200 16.80 24.44 -2.15
C ALA A 200 15.51 24.78 -2.93
N ILE A 201 15.65 25.06 -4.22
CA ILE A 201 14.56 25.45 -5.12
C ILE A 201 14.12 24.21 -5.91
N PRO A 202 12.81 23.86 -5.91
CA PRO A 202 12.29 22.77 -6.72
C PRO A 202 12.43 23.06 -8.22
N ARG A 203 12.92 22.11 -9.00
CA ARG A 203 12.93 22.21 -10.46
C ARG A 203 11.50 22.25 -11.04
N LEU A 204 11.32 23.01 -12.12
CA LEU A 204 10.08 23.05 -12.89
C LEU A 204 9.90 21.73 -13.65
N ILE A 205 8.69 21.16 -13.57
CA ILE A 205 8.36 19.88 -14.22
C ILE A 205 7.95 20.19 -15.68
N PRO A 206 8.58 19.55 -16.69
CA PRO A 206 8.25 19.77 -18.08
C PRO A 206 6.82 19.31 -18.42
N GLU A 207 6.25 19.85 -19.49
CA GLU A 207 4.94 19.41 -19.97
C GLU A 207 4.99 17.96 -20.46
N LYS A 208 4.05 17.15 -19.96
CA LYS A 208 4.00 15.72 -20.24
C LYS A 208 2.93 15.36 -21.23
N ARG A 209 3.23 14.36 -22.07
CA ARG A 209 2.23 13.65 -22.87
C ARG A 209 1.14 13.06 -21.98
N TRP A 210 -0.06 12.90 -22.52
CA TRP A 210 -1.25 12.48 -21.78
C TRP A 210 -1.06 11.17 -20.99
N TYR A 211 -0.36 10.19 -21.56
CA TYR A 211 -0.12 8.87 -20.94
C TYR A 211 0.92 8.90 -19.83
N ALA A 212 1.78 9.92 -19.77
CA ALA A 212 2.82 10.10 -18.76
C ALA A 212 2.33 10.89 -17.53
N ARG A 213 1.05 11.30 -17.52
CA ARG A 213 0.46 12.02 -16.39
C ARG A 213 0.24 11.07 -15.20
N PRO A 214 0.55 11.51 -13.96
CA PRO A 214 0.33 10.72 -12.74
C PRO A 214 -1.01 9.98 -12.63
N PRO A 215 -2.18 10.58 -12.91
CA PRO A 215 -3.46 9.86 -12.77
C PRO A 215 -3.59 8.68 -13.74
N VAL A 216 -3.09 8.80 -14.97
CA VAL A 216 -3.14 7.72 -15.96
C VAL A 216 -2.23 6.57 -15.53
N LEU A 217 -1.01 6.90 -15.09
CA LEU A 217 -0.06 5.92 -14.54
C LEU A 217 -0.61 5.22 -13.29
N ILE A 218 -1.30 5.94 -12.41
CA ILE A 218 -1.96 5.39 -11.23
C ILE A 218 -3.01 4.36 -11.62
N CYS A 219 -3.90 4.68 -12.56
CA CYS A 219 -4.91 3.73 -13.04
C CYS A 219 -4.26 2.49 -13.68
N LEU A 220 -3.30 2.68 -14.59
CA LEU A 220 -2.65 1.56 -15.28
C LEU A 220 -1.88 0.63 -14.32
N GLY A 221 -1.30 1.18 -13.24
CA GLY A 221 -0.51 0.41 -12.27
C GLY A 221 -1.30 -0.70 -11.56
N GLY A 222 -2.60 -0.52 -11.36
CA GLY A 222 -3.43 -1.49 -10.61
C GLY A 222 -3.93 -2.67 -11.41
N VAL A 223 -3.91 -2.59 -12.75
CA VAL A 223 -4.50 -3.59 -13.66
C VAL A 223 -3.78 -4.94 -13.56
N LEU A 224 -2.45 -4.93 -13.61
CA LEU A 224 -1.65 -6.16 -13.59
C LEU A 224 -1.71 -6.88 -12.24
N PRO A 225 -1.55 -6.20 -11.08
CA PRO A 225 -1.74 -6.86 -9.79
C PRO A 225 -3.16 -7.40 -9.62
N PHE A 226 -4.19 -6.67 -10.06
CA PHE A 226 -5.57 -7.16 -10.02
C PHE A 226 -5.75 -8.43 -10.85
N GLY A 227 -5.25 -8.45 -12.09
CA GLY A 227 -5.30 -9.63 -12.95
C GLY A 227 -4.60 -10.86 -12.33
N SER A 228 -3.54 -10.64 -11.54
CA SER A 228 -2.83 -11.74 -10.87
C SER A 228 -3.59 -12.41 -9.73
N ILE A 229 -4.54 -11.70 -9.10
CA ILE A 229 -5.35 -12.20 -7.99
C ILE A 229 -6.82 -12.40 -8.37
N PHE A 230 -7.19 -12.19 -9.63
CA PHE A 230 -8.59 -12.18 -10.08
C PHE A 230 -9.35 -13.47 -9.75
N ILE A 231 -8.75 -14.61 -10.08
CA ILE A 231 -9.34 -15.94 -9.82
C ILE A 231 -9.52 -16.18 -8.31
N GLU A 232 -8.56 -15.72 -7.51
CA GLU A 232 -8.59 -15.86 -6.06
C GLU A 232 -9.65 -15.00 -5.43
N MET A 233 -9.81 -13.78 -5.94
CA MET A 233 -10.85 -12.87 -5.51
C MET A 233 -12.24 -13.50 -5.64
N TYR A 234 -12.47 -14.28 -6.71
CA TYR A 234 -13.71 -15.04 -6.89
C TYR A 234 -13.91 -16.10 -5.79
N PHE A 235 -12.87 -16.86 -5.45
CA PHE A 235 -12.97 -17.88 -4.40
C PHE A 235 -13.15 -17.25 -3.02
N VAL A 236 -12.45 -16.16 -2.73
CA VAL A 236 -12.61 -15.37 -1.50
C VAL A 236 -14.04 -14.85 -1.40
N PHE A 237 -14.57 -14.19 -2.44
CA PHE A 237 -15.94 -13.67 -2.43
C PHE A 237 -16.99 -14.77 -2.29
N THR A 238 -16.80 -15.89 -2.97
CA THR A 238 -17.70 -17.04 -2.86
C THR A 238 -17.67 -17.63 -1.45
N SER A 239 -16.52 -17.64 -0.79
CA SER A 239 -16.40 -18.16 0.57
C SER A 239 -17.02 -17.25 1.61
N PHE A 240 -16.82 -15.93 1.47
CA PHE A 240 -17.42 -14.93 2.36
C PHE A 240 -18.95 -14.86 2.22
N TRP A 241 -19.48 -14.88 1.00
CA TRP A 241 -20.90 -14.60 0.74
C TRP A 241 -21.78 -15.84 0.49
N ASN A 242 -21.24 -16.95 -0.02
CA ASN A 242 -21.99 -18.19 -0.27
C ASN A 242 -21.73 -19.28 0.79
N TYR A 243 -21.17 -18.93 1.96
CA TYR A 243 -20.93 -19.82 3.09
C TYR A 243 -20.12 -21.09 2.78
N LYS A 244 -19.36 -21.11 1.68
CA LYS A 244 -18.40 -22.19 1.40
C LYS A 244 -17.14 -21.96 2.23
N PHE A 245 -16.76 -22.93 3.04
CA PHE A 245 -15.51 -22.84 3.80
C PHE A 245 -14.31 -22.78 2.85
N TYR A 246 -13.50 -21.73 2.97
CA TYR A 246 -12.24 -21.64 2.25
C TYR A 246 -11.18 -22.46 3.00
N TYR A 247 -10.99 -23.72 2.61
CA TYR A 247 -10.07 -24.64 3.28
C TYR A 247 -8.60 -24.50 2.84
N VAL A 248 -8.29 -23.60 1.91
CA VAL A 248 -6.97 -23.56 1.25
C VAL A 248 -6.09 -22.42 1.77
N TYR A 249 -5.92 -22.31 3.10
CA TYR A 249 -5.09 -21.26 3.71
C TYR A 249 -3.65 -21.22 3.19
N GLY A 250 -3.06 -22.39 2.86
CA GLY A 250 -1.74 -22.46 2.23
C GLY A 250 -1.67 -21.82 0.84
N PHE A 251 -2.79 -21.79 0.11
CA PHE A 251 -2.87 -21.13 -1.18
C PHE A 251 -3.01 -19.61 -1.03
N MET A 252 -3.71 -19.11 0.00
CA MET A 252 -3.73 -17.67 0.34
C MET A 252 -2.33 -17.12 0.64
N PHE A 253 -1.45 -17.92 1.25
CA PHE A 253 -0.04 -17.55 1.43
C PHE A 253 0.69 -17.32 0.11
N LEU A 254 0.54 -18.26 -0.83
CA LEU A 254 1.12 -18.15 -2.17
C LEU A 254 0.58 -16.89 -2.89
N VAL A 255 -0.72 -16.63 -2.80
CA VAL A 255 -1.37 -15.47 -3.41
C VAL A 255 -0.88 -14.17 -2.81
N PHE A 256 -0.68 -14.11 -1.49
CA PHE A 256 -0.09 -12.95 -0.81
C PHE A 256 1.34 -12.64 -1.31
N ILE A 257 2.18 -13.67 -1.46
CA ILE A 257 3.54 -13.53 -2.01
C ILE A 257 3.49 -13.02 -3.44
N ILE A 258 2.65 -13.64 -4.28
CA ILE A 258 2.47 -13.24 -5.68
C ILE A 258 2.03 -11.78 -5.76
N LEU A 259 1.01 -11.40 -5.00
CA LEU A 259 0.50 -10.03 -5.00
C LEU A 259 1.59 -9.05 -4.59
N THR A 260 2.37 -9.38 -3.56
CA THR A 260 3.50 -8.56 -3.10
C THR A 260 4.54 -8.36 -4.20
N ILE A 261 4.95 -9.43 -4.88
CA ILE A 261 5.96 -9.34 -5.95
C ILE A 261 5.42 -8.53 -7.13
N VAL A 262 4.21 -8.84 -7.61
CA VAL A 262 3.62 -8.16 -8.78
C VAL A 262 3.38 -6.67 -8.49
N THR A 263 2.84 -6.33 -7.31
CA THR A 263 2.62 -4.93 -6.93
C THR A 263 3.92 -4.14 -6.87
N VAL A 264 4.97 -4.70 -6.27
CA VAL A 264 6.30 -4.06 -6.22
C VAL A 264 6.88 -3.90 -7.62
N CYS A 265 6.88 -4.94 -8.45
CA CYS A 265 7.43 -4.86 -9.81
C CYS A 265 6.72 -3.81 -10.66
N VAL A 266 5.39 -3.80 -10.66
CA VAL A 266 4.60 -2.87 -11.48
C VAL A 266 4.76 -1.43 -10.99
N THR A 267 4.79 -1.21 -9.68
CA THR A 267 5.04 0.14 -9.14
C THR A 267 6.44 0.66 -9.40
N ILE A 268 7.46 -0.20 -9.40
CA ILE A 268 8.81 0.18 -9.81
C ILE A 268 8.81 0.63 -11.28
N VAL A 269 8.14 -0.11 -12.17
CA VAL A 269 8.01 0.28 -13.59
C VAL A 269 7.31 1.63 -13.72
N VAL A 270 6.18 1.83 -13.03
CA VAL A 270 5.44 3.11 -13.05
C VAL A 270 6.31 4.27 -12.53
N THR A 271 7.04 4.05 -11.43
CA THR A 271 7.94 5.04 -10.85
C THR A 271 9.11 5.36 -11.78
N TYR A 272 9.67 4.37 -12.45
CA TYR A 272 10.72 4.56 -13.45
C TYR A 272 10.24 5.40 -14.63
N PHE A 273 9.06 5.08 -15.19
CA PHE A 273 8.45 5.89 -16.24
C PHE A 273 8.18 7.33 -15.77
N LEU A 274 7.75 7.52 -14.53
CA LEU A 274 7.53 8.86 -13.99
C LEU A 274 8.82 9.67 -13.89
N LEU A 275 9.89 9.05 -13.38
CA LEU A 275 11.21 9.69 -13.23
C LEU A 275 11.86 9.98 -14.59
N ASN A 276 11.66 9.12 -15.59
CA ASN A 276 12.10 9.39 -16.96
C ASN A 276 11.41 10.60 -17.59
N ASN A 277 10.19 10.93 -17.13
CA ASN A 277 9.49 12.16 -17.52
C ASN A 277 9.78 13.32 -16.54
N GLU A 278 10.92 13.30 -15.86
CA GLU A 278 11.44 14.36 -14.97
C GLU A 278 10.52 14.79 -13.81
N ASP A 279 9.62 13.93 -13.35
CA ASP A 279 8.75 14.24 -12.21
C ASP A 279 9.19 13.51 -10.95
N TYR A 280 9.73 14.30 -10.02
CA TYR A 280 10.21 13.82 -8.72
C TYR A 280 9.09 13.48 -7.73
N ARG A 281 7.81 13.73 -8.03
CA ARG A 281 6.69 13.51 -7.08
C ARG A 281 6.28 12.03 -6.99
N TRP A 282 7.26 11.14 -7.03
CA TRP A 282 7.09 9.70 -7.03
C TRP A 282 6.49 9.08 -5.76
N PRO A 283 6.62 9.64 -4.53
CA PRO A 283 6.11 8.97 -3.33
C PRO A 283 4.59 8.74 -3.36
N TRP A 284 3.82 9.77 -3.70
CA TRP A 284 2.36 9.65 -3.81
C TRP A 284 1.92 8.82 -5.01
N THR A 285 2.60 8.95 -6.15
CA THR A 285 2.23 8.19 -7.35
C THR A 285 2.51 6.70 -7.19
N SER A 286 3.63 6.31 -6.56
CA SER A 286 3.97 4.90 -6.30
C SER A 286 2.98 4.26 -5.32
N PHE A 287 2.61 4.99 -4.25
CA PHE A 287 1.59 4.56 -3.31
C PHE A 287 0.21 4.42 -3.99
N CYS A 288 -0.26 5.46 -4.69
CA CYS A 288 -1.57 5.42 -5.35
C CYS A 288 -1.63 4.40 -6.49
N ALA A 289 -0.54 4.21 -7.25
CA ALA A 289 -0.52 3.25 -8.36
C ALA A 289 -0.71 1.81 -7.89
N SER A 290 -0.11 1.41 -6.76
CA SER A 290 -0.36 0.09 -6.17
C SER A 290 -1.69 0.03 -5.41
N ALA A 291 -2.09 1.11 -4.73
CA ALA A 291 -3.39 1.18 -4.07
C ALA A 291 -4.56 1.05 -5.06
N SER A 292 -4.39 1.50 -6.31
CA SER A 292 -5.41 1.40 -7.37
C SER A 292 -5.87 -0.04 -7.64
N THR A 293 -5.07 -1.06 -7.30
CA THR A 293 -5.49 -2.47 -7.34
C THR A 293 -6.78 -2.70 -6.56
N SER A 294 -6.98 -2.02 -5.41
CA SER A 294 -8.21 -2.17 -4.65
C SER A 294 -9.43 -1.52 -5.30
N ALA A 295 -9.24 -0.49 -6.13
CA ALA A 295 -10.32 0.09 -6.91
C ALA A 295 -10.83 -0.93 -7.95
N TYR A 296 -9.93 -1.67 -8.60
CA TYR A 296 -10.32 -2.76 -9.50
C TYR A 296 -11.03 -3.90 -8.76
N VAL A 297 -10.58 -4.26 -7.55
CA VAL A 297 -11.28 -5.22 -6.69
C VAL A 297 -12.67 -4.72 -6.29
N PHE A 298 -12.82 -3.43 -6.01
CA PHE A 298 -14.12 -2.84 -5.69
C PHE A 298 -15.07 -2.84 -6.90
N LEU A 299 -14.59 -2.52 -8.10
CA LEU A 299 -15.37 -2.66 -9.33
C LEU A 299 -15.80 -4.11 -9.57
N TYR A 300 -14.91 -5.07 -9.29
CA TYR A 300 -15.26 -6.48 -9.32
C TYR A 300 -16.30 -6.85 -8.25
N ALA A 301 -16.25 -6.25 -7.07
CA ALA A 301 -17.28 -6.42 -6.03
C ALA A 301 -18.65 -5.91 -6.48
N VAL A 302 -18.71 -4.79 -7.21
CA VAL A 302 -19.96 -4.31 -7.81
C VAL A 302 -20.50 -5.32 -8.82
N TYR A 303 -19.64 -5.81 -9.73
CA TYR A 303 -20.03 -6.85 -10.70
C TYR A 303 -20.53 -8.12 -10.01
N TYR A 304 -19.82 -8.58 -8.98
CA TYR A 304 -20.17 -9.80 -8.23
C TYR A 304 -21.52 -9.67 -7.53
N PHE A 305 -21.83 -8.49 -6.97
CA PHE A 305 -23.12 -8.20 -6.35
C PHE A 305 -24.27 -8.43 -7.34
N PHE A 306 -24.22 -7.80 -8.52
CA PHE A 306 -25.32 -7.88 -9.48
C PHE A 306 -25.45 -9.23 -10.18
N VAL A 307 -24.32 -9.90 -10.48
CA VAL A 307 -24.33 -11.10 -11.35
C VAL A 307 -24.31 -12.41 -10.58
N LYS A 308 -23.69 -12.44 -9.39
CA LYS A 308 -23.45 -13.68 -8.64
C LYS A 308 -24.24 -13.78 -7.35
N THR A 309 -24.49 -12.66 -6.67
CA THR A 309 -25.27 -12.70 -5.43
C THR A 309 -26.77 -12.70 -5.72
N LYS A 310 -27.53 -13.48 -4.96
CA LYS A 310 -29.01 -13.42 -4.94
C LYS A 310 -29.52 -12.43 -3.88
N MET A 311 -28.66 -11.51 -3.43
CA MET A 311 -28.98 -10.58 -2.37
C MET A 311 -29.87 -9.48 -2.91
N SER A 312 -30.92 -9.15 -2.17
CA SER A 312 -31.88 -8.11 -2.54
C SER A 312 -32.30 -7.32 -1.32
N GLY A 313 -32.73 -6.08 -1.56
CA GLY A 313 -33.15 -5.16 -0.52
C GLY A 313 -32.03 -4.28 0.04
N PHE A 314 -32.46 -3.19 0.67
CA PHE A 314 -31.57 -2.14 1.19
C PHE A 314 -30.61 -2.66 2.26
N PHE A 315 -31.12 -3.43 3.22
CA PHE A 315 -30.33 -4.00 4.32
C PHE A 315 -29.12 -4.80 3.80
N GLN A 316 -29.34 -5.77 2.91
CA GLN A 316 -28.26 -6.61 2.37
C GLN A 316 -27.27 -5.82 1.51
N THR A 317 -27.76 -4.85 0.74
CA THR A 317 -26.94 -3.98 -0.12
C THR A 317 -25.96 -3.14 0.71
N VAL A 318 -26.45 -2.49 1.77
CA VAL A 318 -25.63 -1.65 2.65
C VAL A 318 -24.57 -2.48 3.38
N PHE A 319 -24.93 -3.66 3.88
CA PHE A 319 -23.98 -4.58 4.52
C PHE A 319 -22.91 -5.07 3.55
N TYR A 320 -23.30 -5.43 2.33
CA TYR A 320 -22.38 -5.86 1.28
C TYR A 320 -21.35 -4.78 0.95
N PHE A 321 -21.81 -3.59 0.56
CA PHE A 321 -20.90 -2.52 0.17
C PHE A 321 -20.10 -1.96 1.36
N GLY A 322 -20.65 -1.97 2.58
CA GLY A 322 -19.91 -1.60 3.79
C GLY A 322 -18.72 -2.52 4.06
N TYR A 323 -18.93 -3.84 4.06
CA TYR A 323 -17.84 -4.81 4.24
C TYR A 323 -16.84 -4.78 3.09
N MET A 324 -17.32 -4.70 1.84
CA MET A 324 -16.43 -4.63 0.68
C MET A 324 -15.62 -3.33 0.64
N GLY A 325 -16.20 -2.20 1.08
CA GLY A 325 -15.49 -0.93 1.19
C GLY A 325 -14.33 -0.98 2.18
N MET A 326 -14.57 -1.53 3.38
CA MET A 326 -13.49 -1.72 4.37
C MET A 326 -12.41 -2.69 3.88
N PHE A 327 -12.82 -3.79 3.24
CA PHE A 327 -11.90 -4.76 2.66
C PHE A 327 -11.01 -4.11 1.59
N CYS A 328 -11.60 -3.37 0.65
CA CYS A 328 -10.86 -2.69 -0.42
C CYS A 328 -9.98 -1.56 0.12
N LEU A 329 -10.41 -0.83 1.16
CA LEU A 329 -9.54 0.16 1.81
C LEU A 329 -8.31 -0.52 2.42
N GLY A 330 -8.50 -1.61 3.18
CA GLY A 330 -7.40 -2.36 3.78
C GLY A 330 -6.42 -2.90 2.74
N LEU A 331 -6.95 -3.50 1.65
CA LEU A 331 -6.14 -3.99 0.53
C LEU A 331 -5.39 -2.84 -0.17
N GLY A 332 -6.04 -1.69 -0.35
CA GLY A 332 -5.42 -0.51 -0.96
C GLY A 332 -4.26 0.05 -0.14
N LEU A 333 -4.42 0.17 1.18
CA LEU A 333 -3.36 0.62 2.09
C LEU A 333 -2.17 -0.36 2.10
N MET A 334 -2.47 -1.67 2.14
CA MET A 334 -1.46 -2.73 2.09
C MET A 334 -0.67 -2.67 0.77
N CYS A 335 -1.35 -2.73 -0.38
CA CYS A 335 -0.72 -2.68 -1.69
C CYS A 335 0.06 -1.37 -1.87
N GLY A 336 -0.55 -0.23 -1.51
CA GLY A 336 0.07 1.10 -1.53
C GLY A 336 1.41 1.14 -0.81
N THR A 337 1.45 0.56 0.39
CA THR A 337 2.64 0.51 1.23
C THR A 337 3.71 -0.41 0.67
N LEU A 338 3.33 -1.60 0.19
CA LEU A 338 4.27 -2.54 -0.43
C LEU A 338 4.91 -1.93 -1.67
N GLY A 339 4.12 -1.30 -2.53
CA GLY A 339 4.59 -0.62 -3.73
C GLY A 339 5.52 0.56 -3.41
N TYR A 340 5.13 1.43 -2.47
CA TYR A 340 6.00 2.53 -2.02
C TYR A 340 7.32 2.01 -1.43
N SER A 341 7.26 0.99 -0.57
CA SER A 341 8.46 0.43 0.08
C SER A 341 9.43 -0.12 -0.97
N GLY A 342 8.93 -0.89 -1.95
CA GLY A 342 9.74 -1.39 -3.07
C GLY A 342 10.34 -0.27 -3.92
N CYS A 343 9.54 0.75 -4.25
CA CYS A 343 10.01 1.92 -4.98
C CYS A 343 11.06 2.72 -4.21
N SER A 344 10.92 2.87 -2.89
CA SER A 344 11.89 3.60 -2.06
C SER A 344 13.27 2.94 -2.04
N ILE A 345 13.31 1.60 -2.04
CA ILE A 345 14.55 0.83 -2.12
C ILE A 345 15.15 0.98 -3.53
N PHE A 346 14.32 0.84 -4.57
CA PHE A 346 14.74 1.00 -5.96
C PHE A 346 15.33 2.40 -6.22
N VAL A 347 14.62 3.46 -5.83
CA VAL A 347 15.05 4.85 -5.99
C VAL A 347 16.38 5.09 -5.27
N ARG A 348 16.51 4.69 -4.01
CA ARG A 348 17.81 4.80 -3.31
C ARG A 348 18.93 4.08 -4.05
N ARG A 349 18.66 2.87 -4.54
CA ARG A 349 19.66 2.05 -5.24
C ARG A 349 20.13 2.69 -6.55
N ILE A 350 19.24 3.27 -7.35
CA ILE A 350 19.63 3.88 -8.63
C ILE A 350 20.40 5.19 -8.43
N TYR A 351 20.08 5.99 -7.40
CA TYR A 351 20.76 7.26 -7.14
C TYR A 351 22.06 7.11 -6.34
N GLN A 352 22.21 6.07 -5.51
CA GLN A 352 23.50 5.73 -4.87
C GLN A 352 24.60 5.39 -5.88
N ASN A 353 24.23 4.86 -7.05
CA ASN A 353 25.19 4.49 -8.09
C ASN A 353 25.57 5.67 -9.00
N ILE A 354 24.96 6.84 -8.83
CA ILE A 354 25.35 8.04 -9.56
C ILE A 354 26.55 8.63 -8.82
N LYS A 355 27.73 8.57 -9.46
CA LYS A 355 28.87 9.42 -9.07
C LYS A 355 28.45 10.87 -9.33
N SER A 356 27.99 11.54 -8.29
CA SER A 356 27.76 12.98 -8.29
C SER A 356 28.86 13.54 -7.40
N ASP A 357 29.98 13.87 -8.02
CA ASP A 357 31.04 14.66 -7.39
C ASP A 357 30.55 16.09 -7.14
#